data_AF-Q3B3J9-F1
#
_entry.id   AF-Q3B3J9-F1
#
_cell.length_a   1.000
_cell.length_b   1.000
_cell.length_c   1.000
_cell.angle_alpha   90.00
_cell.angle_beta   90.00
_cell.angle_gamma   90.00
#
_symmetry.space_group_name_H-M   'P 1'
#
loop_
_entity.id
_entity.type
_entity.pdbx_description
1 polymer ?
#
loop_
_entity_poly.entity_id
_entity_poly.type
_entity_poly.pdbx_seq_one_letter_code
_entity_poly.pdbx_strand_id
1 'polypeptide(L)'
;MKKDEEPSIPPPDSGTEQDGTRPGTPPAEAESVGNGSTPPEPAPDVNQGELFDLTPIDPALAAVGNGRKTSADELKDPQEDNAEGGGHFIEHLDEIRTRLIRSALVLALATGLSALYSDFLVDNVLIGPLKRSSGTLQLQNLVPYGQISIYLQAVFFSGFIVSFPFLALQLWQFVAPGLHEHERSAGRFSILFISLSFFLGIMFGYFVFLPVSLAFFASFGSPLIENNISVQDYASFFIGTLLTAGLVFELPFISYILSKIGLLTPAFMRFYRRHAIVTLLIVAALVTPSTDIVTQLVIGVPLILLYEASILISAHVNRNNAALKRS
;
A
#
# COMPACT_ATOMS: atom_id res chain seq x y z
N MET A 1 -35.22 64.87 -26.75
CA MET A 1 -35.52 66.23 -26.26
C MET A 1 -35.57 66.15 -24.73
N LYS A 2 -34.68 66.86 -24.03
CA LYS A 2 -34.36 66.84 -22.56
C LYS A 2 -33.69 65.53 -22.08
N LYS A 3 -32.38 65.40 -21.85
CA LYS A 3 -31.28 66.26 -21.34
C LYS A 3 -31.38 66.61 -19.85
N ASP A 4 -30.20 66.53 -19.21
CA ASP A 4 -29.77 67.05 -17.91
C ASP A 4 -29.72 65.99 -16.78
N GLU A 5 -28.68 65.78 -15.97
CA GLU A 5 -27.25 66.12 -15.97
C GLU A 5 -26.68 65.37 -14.74
N GLU A 6 -25.55 64.68 -14.88
CA GLU A 6 -24.79 64.09 -13.78
C GLU A 6 -23.94 65.20 -13.11
N PRO A 7 -23.67 65.16 -11.80
CA PRO A 7 -22.50 65.84 -11.26
C PRO A 7 -21.48 64.85 -10.68
N SER A 8 -20.26 65.05 -11.16
CA SER A 8 -19.00 64.36 -10.93
C SER A 8 -18.16 65.01 -9.81
N ILE A 9 -17.37 64.18 -9.08
CA ILE A 9 -16.01 64.43 -8.49
C ILE A 9 -15.97 65.23 -7.15
N PRO A 10 -15.00 65.05 -6.18
CA PRO A 10 -13.63 64.45 -6.24
C PRO A 10 -13.17 63.50 -5.08
N PRO A 11 -11.99 62.85 -5.18
CA PRO A 11 -11.05 62.62 -4.06
C PRO A 11 -10.01 63.77 -4.00
N PRO A 12 -9.39 64.18 -2.87
CA PRO A 12 -8.46 63.34 -2.08
C PRO A 12 -8.36 63.72 -0.58
N ASP A 13 -7.58 62.98 0.24
CA ASP A 13 -6.67 63.63 1.18
C ASP A 13 -5.46 62.74 1.54
N SER A 14 -4.30 63.37 1.63
CA SER A 14 -2.99 62.78 1.89
C SER A 14 -2.19 63.71 2.80
N GLY A 15 -1.65 63.20 3.91
CA GLY A 15 -0.67 63.84 4.80
C GLY A 15 -1.32 64.55 5.99
N THR A 16 -1.01 64.23 7.24
CA THR A 16 0.27 64.49 7.94
C THR A 16 0.20 63.80 9.32
N GLU A 17 1.18 63.00 9.77
CA GLU A 17 2.41 63.42 10.50
C GLU A 17 2.09 64.18 11.80
N GLN A 18 2.54 63.90 13.03
CA GLN A 18 3.57 63.09 13.71
C GLN A 18 2.99 62.78 15.13
N ASP A 19 3.52 61.97 16.05
CA ASP A 19 4.85 61.89 16.64
C ASP A 19 4.78 60.83 17.76
N GLY A 20 5.89 60.18 18.12
CA GLY A 20 5.95 59.37 19.35
C GLY A 20 6.86 58.13 19.35
N THR A 21 8.14 58.31 19.03
CA THR A 21 9.26 57.68 19.77
C THR A 21 9.52 56.15 19.59
N ARG A 22 10.46 55.85 18.66
CA ARG A 22 11.40 54.69 18.67
C ARG A 22 12.34 54.74 19.91
N PRO A 23 13.35 53.85 20.10
CA PRO A 23 13.63 52.48 19.63
C PRO A 23 14.02 51.53 20.81
N GLY A 24 14.15 50.22 20.57
CA GLY A 24 14.81 49.38 21.58
C GLY A 24 14.72 47.87 21.33
N THR A 25 15.46 47.38 20.34
CA THR A 25 15.95 46.00 20.35
C THR A 25 17.40 46.10 20.81
N PRO A 26 17.77 45.48 21.95
CA PRO A 26 18.77 44.40 21.90
C PRO A 26 18.64 43.43 23.11
N PRO A 27 19.56 42.47 23.32
CA PRO A 27 20.51 41.81 22.41
C PRO A 27 20.37 40.27 22.43
N ALA A 28 21.12 39.65 21.52
CA ALA A 28 21.62 38.29 21.72
C ALA A 28 22.45 38.20 23.00
N GLU A 29 22.14 37.23 23.86
CA GLU A 29 23.07 36.72 24.87
C GLU A 29 23.61 35.38 24.40
N ALA A 30 24.90 35.41 24.07
CA ALA A 30 25.78 34.27 24.18
C ALA A 30 26.24 34.18 25.64
N GLU A 31 26.26 32.96 26.19
CA GLU A 31 27.34 32.45 27.04
C GLU A 31 27.25 30.91 26.97
N SER A 32 28.24 30.22 26.41
CA SER A 32 29.48 29.77 27.07
C SER A 32 29.15 28.70 28.15
N VAL A 33 29.76 27.54 28.29
CA VAL A 33 31.02 26.93 27.86
C VAL A 33 30.87 25.44 28.21
N GLY A 34 31.57 24.54 27.50
CA GLY A 34 32.22 23.45 28.22
C GLY A 34 31.99 22.03 27.69
N ASN A 35 33.03 21.59 26.98
CA ASN A 35 33.75 20.34 27.26
C ASN A 35 33.37 19.10 26.45
N GLY A 36 34.40 18.43 25.93
CA GLY A 36 34.32 16.99 25.69
C GLY A 36 34.63 16.48 24.29
N SER A 37 35.55 17.08 23.54
CA SER A 37 36.26 16.35 22.47
C SER A 37 37.00 15.16 23.11
N THR A 38 36.53 13.94 22.91
CA THR A 38 37.27 12.72 23.28
C THR A 38 37.87 12.08 22.03
N PRO A 39 39.17 11.74 22.03
CA PRO A 39 39.89 11.24 20.85
C PRO A 39 39.63 9.73 20.63
N PRO A 40 40.03 9.17 19.47
CA PRO A 40 40.02 7.73 19.26
C PRO A 40 41.03 7.04 20.16
N GLU A 41 40.59 5.95 20.79
CA GLU A 41 41.40 5.06 21.64
C GLU A 41 42.47 4.33 20.80
N PRO A 42 43.74 4.27 21.27
CA PRO A 42 44.81 3.58 20.56
C PRO A 42 44.88 2.09 20.94
N ALA A 43 45.31 1.27 19.98
CA ALA A 43 45.66 -0.13 20.17
C ALA A 43 46.77 -0.30 21.24
N PRO A 44 46.74 -1.35 22.07
CA PRO A 44 47.89 -1.72 22.86
C PRO A 44 48.86 -2.58 22.04
N ASP A 45 50.11 -2.16 22.14
CA ASP A 45 51.30 -2.74 21.57
C ASP A 45 51.69 -4.06 22.22
N VAL A 46 52.49 -4.79 21.46
CA VAL A 46 53.11 -6.09 21.71
C VAL A 46 53.93 -6.07 23.02
N ASN A 47 53.86 -7.16 23.79
CA ASN A 47 54.98 -7.54 24.66
C ASN A 47 55.30 -9.02 24.55
N GLN A 48 56.61 -9.26 24.49
CA GLN A 48 57.29 -10.47 24.09
C GLN A 48 57.47 -11.44 25.25
N GLY A 49 57.53 -12.73 24.93
CA GLY A 49 58.51 -13.64 25.53
C GLY A 49 57.99 -14.72 26.48
N GLU A 50 57.71 -15.91 25.92
CA GLU A 50 58.05 -17.24 26.46
C GLU A 50 58.11 -18.19 25.24
N LEU A 51 59.26 -18.41 24.61
CA LEU A 51 60.31 -19.37 24.96
C LEU A 51 59.79 -20.81 25.13
N PHE A 52 59.63 -21.55 24.02
CA PHE A 52 59.82 -22.99 24.04
C PHE A 52 60.68 -23.43 22.84
N ASP A 53 61.89 -23.82 23.23
CA ASP A 53 62.97 -24.42 22.48
C ASP A 53 62.58 -25.82 22.02
N LEU A 54 62.72 -26.09 20.72
CA LEU A 54 62.92 -27.44 20.20
C LEU A 54 64.07 -27.38 19.18
N THR A 55 65.25 -27.68 19.71
CA THR A 55 66.48 -28.08 19.01
C THR A 55 66.29 -28.86 17.70
N PRO A 56 67.23 -28.74 16.75
CA PRO A 56 67.17 -29.42 15.47
C PRO A 56 67.75 -30.85 15.57
N ILE A 57 67.10 -31.83 14.96
CA ILE A 57 67.75 -33.11 14.63
C ILE A 57 68.03 -33.11 13.13
N ASP A 58 69.33 -33.19 12.84
CA ASP A 58 69.94 -33.25 11.51
C ASP A 58 69.50 -34.49 10.70
N PRO A 59 69.64 -34.42 9.36
CA PRO A 59 69.15 -35.40 8.40
C PRO A 59 70.22 -36.44 8.06
N ALA A 60 69.83 -37.72 7.99
CA ALA A 60 70.37 -38.76 7.09
C ALA A 60 70.23 -40.15 7.72
N LEU A 61 69.39 -40.98 7.09
CA LEU A 61 69.37 -42.46 7.02
C LEU A 61 67.89 -42.87 7.01
N ALA A 62 67.37 -43.73 6.15
CA ALA A 62 67.85 -44.37 4.95
C ALA A 62 66.61 -45.05 4.34
N ALA A 63 66.64 -45.20 3.03
CA ALA A 63 65.60 -45.78 2.20
C ALA A 63 65.20 -47.22 2.58
N VAL A 64 63.89 -47.47 2.70
CA VAL A 64 63.13 -48.70 2.36
C VAL A 64 61.66 -48.23 2.30
N GLY A 65 60.80 -48.43 1.33
CA GLY A 65 60.72 -49.35 0.21
C GLY A 65 59.23 -49.58 -0.04
N ASN A 66 58.80 -49.39 -1.29
CA ASN A 66 57.66 -50.03 -1.93
C ASN A 66 56.22 -49.58 -1.60
N GLY A 67 55.63 -48.88 -2.58
CA GLY A 67 54.40 -49.32 -3.23
C GLY A 67 53.07 -49.03 -2.53
N ARG A 68 52.46 -47.90 -2.88
CA ARG A 68 51.00 -47.80 -3.09
C ARG A 68 50.72 -46.68 -4.09
N LYS A 69 50.03 -47.06 -5.16
CA LYS A 69 49.40 -46.13 -6.11
C LYS A 69 48.37 -45.33 -5.33
N THR A 70 48.55 -44.02 -5.20
CA THR A 70 47.49 -43.10 -4.78
C THR A 70 47.16 -42.23 -5.96
N SER A 71 45.92 -42.37 -6.39
CA SER A 71 45.26 -41.64 -7.46
C SER A 71 45.51 -40.15 -7.32
N ALA A 72 45.79 -39.52 -8.47
CA ALA A 72 45.65 -38.09 -8.66
C ALA A 72 44.15 -37.74 -8.64
N ASP A 73 43.58 -37.71 -7.44
CA ASP A 73 42.23 -37.22 -7.18
C ASP A 73 42.26 -36.49 -5.83
N GLU A 74 41.54 -35.38 -5.73
CA GLU A 74 41.55 -34.39 -4.63
C GLU A 74 42.60 -33.26 -4.73
N LEU A 75 42.43 -32.42 -5.75
CA LEU A 75 42.35 -30.99 -5.53
C LEU A 75 40.94 -30.55 -5.93
N LYS A 76 39.98 -30.76 -5.03
CA LYS A 76 38.65 -30.14 -5.14
C LYS A 76 38.80 -28.69 -4.71
N ASP A 77 38.62 -27.81 -5.68
CA ASP A 77 38.67 -26.36 -5.54
C ASP A 77 37.76 -25.89 -4.37
N PRO A 78 38.22 -25.05 -3.42
CA PRO A 78 37.39 -24.56 -2.32
C PRO A 78 36.34 -23.51 -2.72
N GLN A 79 35.94 -23.47 -4.00
CA GLN A 79 35.31 -22.31 -4.59
C GLN A 79 34.00 -22.65 -5.32
N GLU A 80 33.12 -23.45 -4.70
CA GLU A 80 31.78 -23.73 -5.23
C GLU A 80 30.62 -23.37 -4.27
N ASP A 81 30.88 -22.85 -3.07
CA ASP A 81 29.79 -22.60 -2.09
C ASP A 81 29.16 -21.19 -2.19
N ASN A 82 29.66 -20.32 -3.07
CA ASN A 82 29.14 -18.95 -3.24
C ASN A 82 28.32 -18.73 -4.53
N ALA A 83 28.17 -19.75 -5.38
CA ALA A 83 27.43 -19.64 -6.65
C ALA A 83 25.95 -20.05 -6.54
N GLU A 84 25.58 -20.92 -5.59
CA GLU A 84 24.21 -21.43 -5.48
C GLU A 84 23.20 -20.39 -4.96
N GLY A 85 23.59 -19.55 -3.99
CA GLY A 85 22.73 -18.49 -3.46
C GLY A 85 22.50 -17.32 -4.44
N GLY A 86 23.51 -17.00 -5.26
CA GLY A 86 23.42 -15.96 -6.28
C GLY A 86 22.54 -16.36 -7.46
N GLY A 87 22.63 -17.63 -7.89
CA GLY A 87 21.77 -18.17 -8.97
C GLY A 87 20.29 -18.12 -8.61
N HIS A 88 19.91 -18.58 -7.42
CA HIS A 88 18.51 -18.63 -6.98
C HIS A 88 17.88 -17.23 -6.79
N PHE A 89 18.63 -16.25 -6.26
CA PHE A 89 18.12 -14.88 -6.13
C PHE A 89 17.92 -14.19 -7.48
N ILE A 90 18.86 -14.33 -8.40
CA ILE A 90 18.75 -13.76 -9.75
C ILE A 90 17.61 -14.44 -10.53
N GLU A 91 17.48 -15.75 -10.41
CA GLU A 91 16.36 -16.50 -11.00
C GLU A 91 15.00 -16.05 -10.43
N HIS A 92 14.92 -15.82 -9.11
CA HIS A 92 13.70 -15.27 -8.50
C HIS A 92 13.38 -13.85 -9.00
N LEU A 93 14.39 -12.98 -9.19
CA LEU A 93 14.19 -11.65 -9.75
C LEU A 93 13.71 -11.68 -11.20
N ASP A 94 14.26 -12.57 -12.03
CA ASP A 94 13.83 -12.75 -13.41
C ASP A 94 12.39 -13.26 -13.51
N GLU A 95 12.00 -14.13 -12.58
CA GLU A 95 10.64 -14.59 -12.44
C GLU A 95 9.69 -13.43 -12.07
N ILE A 96 10.04 -12.60 -11.08
CA ILE A 96 9.24 -11.41 -10.71
C ILE A 96 9.08 -10.46 -11.89
N ARG A 97 10.16 -10.15 -12.61
CA ARG A 97 10.13 -9.23 -13.75
C ARG A 97 9.19 -9.74 -14.84
N THR A 98 9.32 -11.01 -15.22
CA THR A 98 8.49 -11.60 -16.28
C THR A 98 7.01 -11.55 -15.93
N ARG A 99 6.69 -11.83 -14.66
CA ARG A 99 5.34 -11.79 -14.11
C ARG A 99 4.77 -10.37 -14.08
N LEU A 100 5.59 -9.39 -13.69
CA LEU A 100 5.23 -7.96 -13.70
C LEU A 100 4.96 -7.45 -15.13
N ILE A 101 5.76 -7.86 -16.11
CA ILE A 101 5.54 -7.48 -17.52
C ILE A 101 4.24 -8.08 -18.04
N ARG A 102 3.96 -9.35 -17.74
CA ARG A 102 2.71 -10.00 -18.15
C ARG A 102 1.47 -9.35 -17.51
N SER A 103 1.52 -9.03 -16.21
CA SER A 103 0.41 -8.33 -15.54
C SER A 103 0.21 -6.93 -16.09
N ALA A 104 1.29 -6.18 -16.35
CA ALA A 104 1.22 -4.87 -16.98
C ALA A 104 0.63 -4.94 -18.41
N LEU A 105 1.01 -5.94 -19.20
CA LEU A 105 0.49 -6.14 -20.55
C LEU A 105 -1.01 -6.45 -20.53
N VAL A 106 -1.46 -7.34 -19.63
CA VAL A 106 -2.89 -7.66 -19.49
C VAL A 106 -3.68 -6.45 -19.00
N LEU A 107 -3.15 -5.68 -18.05
CA LEU A 107 -3.77 -4.44 -17.59
C LEU A 107 -3.87 -3.41 -18.74
N ALA A 108 -2.82 -3.26 -19.55
CA ALA A 108 -2.81 -2.35 -20.69
C ALA A 108 -3.84 -2.78 -21.75
N LEU A 109 -3.95 -4.08 -22.06
CA LEU A 109 -4.96 -4.61 -22.97
C LEU A 109 -6.38 -4.42 -22.43
N ALA A 110 -6.61 -4.69 -21.14
CA ALA A 110 -7.91 -4.49 -20.50
C ALA A 110 -8.30 -3.01 -20.44
N THR A 111 -7.33 -2.12 -20.23
CA THR A 111 -7.51 -0.67 -20.30
C THR A 111 -7.85 -0.22 -21.72
N GLY A 112 -7.12 -0.71 -22.73
CA GLY A 112 -7.41 -0.44 -24.14
C GLY A 112 -8.79 -0.93 -24.56
N LEU A 113 -9.21 -2.11 -24.08
CA LEU A 113 -10.56 -2.63 -24.32
C LEU A 113 -11.63 -1.79 -23.61
N SER A 114 -11.36 -1.33 -22.39
CA SER A 114 -12.24 -0.43 -21.64
C SER A 114 -12.37 0.94 -22.31
N ALA A 115 -11.34 1.39 -23.03
CA ALA A 115 -11.34 2.65 -23.77
C ALA A 115 -12.40 2.68 -24.88
N LEU A 116 -12.72 1.52 -25.47
CA LEU A 116 -13.78 1.40 -26.48
C LEU A 116 -15.19 1.72 -25.93
N TYR A 117 -15.34 1.67 -24.60
CA TYR A 117 -16.60 1.92 -23.90
C TYR A 117 -16.51 3.15 -22.98
N SER A 118 -15.58 4.07 -23.23
CA SER A 118 -15.29 5.20 -22.33
C SER A 118 -16.51 6.07 -22.02
N ASP A 119 -17.34 6.38 -23.02
CA ASP A 119 -18.56 7.17 -22.83
C ASP A 119 -19.55 6.47 -21.89
N PHE A 120 -19.72 5.16 -22.06
CA PHE A 120 -20.57 4.37 -21.18
C PHE A 120 -20.04 4.35 -19.74
N LEU A 121 -18.73 4.15 -19.58
CA LEU A 121 -18.08 4.12 -18.27
C LEU A 121 -18.21 5.46 -17.54
N VAL A 122 -18.02 6.58 -18.23
CA VAL A 122 -18.14 7.90 -17.60
C VAL A 122 -19.61 8.24 -17.31
N ASP A 123 -20.49 8.15 -18.30
CA ASP A 123 -21.86 8.68 -18.16
C ASP A 123 -22.79 7.83 -17.31
N ASN A 124 -22.62 6.50 -17.34
CA ASN A 124 -23.51 5.54 -16.68
C ASN A 124 -22.90 4.91 -15.43
N VAL A 125 -21.60 4.65 -15.44
CA VAL A 125 -20.94 4.02 -14.29
C VAL A 125 -20.44 5.08 -13.33
N LEU A 126 -19.54 5.98 -13.76
CA LEU A 126 -18.92 6.98 -12.88
C LEU A 126 -19.95 8.03 -12.43
N ILE A 127 -20.66 8.68 -13.36
CA ILE A 127 -21.65 9.73 -13.03
C ILE A 127 -23.01 9.15 -12.61
N GLY A 128 -23.24 7.85 -12.88
CA GLY A 128 -24.52 7.17 -12.60
C GLY A 128 -25.04 7.32 -11.16
N PRO A 129 -24.23 7.00 -10.13
CA PRO A 129 -24.65 7.13 -8.73
C PRO A 129 -25.05 8.56 -8.36
N LEU A 130 -24.36 9.57 -8.90
CA LEU A 130 -24.71 10.97 -8.67
C LEU A 130 -26.09 11.31 -9.23
N LYS A 131 -26.36 10.95 -10.49
CA LYS A 131 -27.65 11.17 -11.17
C LYS A 131 -28.83 10.53 -10.42
N ARG A 132 -28.60 9.37 -9.78
CA ARG A 132 -29.63 8.65 -9.02
C ARG A 132 -29.84 9.20 -7.61
N SER A 133 -28.78 9.73 -6.98
CA SER A 133 -28.80 10.06 -5.55
C SER A 133 -29.31 11.47 -5.28
N SER A 134 -29.03 12.45 -6.15
CA SER A 134 -29.59 13.79 -5.99
C SER A 134 -29.56 14.61 -7.29
N GLY A 135 -30.63 15.37 -7.53
CA GLY A 135 -30.66 16.41 -8.57
C GLY A 135 -30.09 17.77 -8.13
N THR A 136 -29.72 17.93 -6.85
CA THR A 136 -29.17 19.19 -6.31
C THR A 136 -27.66 19.30 -6.43
N LEU A 137 -26.94 18.19 -6.57
CA LEU A 137 -25.49 18.17 -6.73
C LEU A 137 -25.14 18.45 -8.19
N GLN A 138 -24.51 19.58 -8.46
CA GLN A 138 -24.07 19.93 -9.82
C GLN A 138 -22.57 19.69 -9.96
N LEU A 139 -22.19 18.98 -11.02
CA LEU A 139 -20.78 18.79 -11.38
C LEU A 139 -20.29 19.98 -12.19
N GLN A 140 -19.17 20.55 -11.77
CA GLN A 140 -18.49 21.62 -12.47
C GLN A 140 -17.10 21.19 -12.91
N ASN A 141 -16.69 21.66 -14.08
CA ASN A 141 -15.33 21.47 -14.56
C ASN A 141 -14.48 22.70 -14.19
N LEU A 142 -13.66 22.58 -13.15
CA LEU A 142 -12.84 23.69 -12.64
C LEU A 142 -11.48 23.81 -13.36
N VAL A 143 -11.08 22.80 -14.14
CA VAL A 143 -9.80 22.78 -14.85
C VAL A 143 -9.99 22.38 -16.32
N PRO A 144 -9.25 22.97 -17.28
CA PRO A 144 -9.44 22.70 -18.71
C PRO A 144 -9.28 21.23 -19.10
N TYR A 145 -8.34 20.52 -18.44
CA TYR A 145 -8.07 19.10 -18.69
C TYR A 145 -8.96 18.16 -17.86
N GLY A 146 -9.95 18.69 -17.16
CA GLY A 146 -10.70 17.93 -16.16
C GLY A 146 -11.51 16.80 -16.77
N GLN A 147 -12.24 17.08 -17.85
CA GLN A 147 -13.00 16.05 -18.56
C GLN A 147 -12.11 14.98 -19.20
N ILE A 148 -10.94 15.35 -19.73
CA ILE A 148 -10.00 14.35 -20.28
C ILE A 148 -9.46 13.45 -19.16
N SER A 149 -9.12 14.04 -18.00
CA SER A 149 -8.61 13.30 -16.85
C SER A 149 -9.61 12.26 -16.34
N ILE A 150 -10.89 12.61 -16.21
CA ILE A 150 -11.91 11.64 -15.74
C ILE A 150 -12.09 10.47 -16.72
N TYR A 151 -12.00 10.71 -18.04
CA TYR A 151 -12.09 9.67 -19.04
C TYR A 151 -10.91 8.69 -18.93
N LEU A 152 -9.69 9.21 -18.82
CA LEU A 152 -8.49 8.40 -18.66
C LEU A 152 -8.53 7.60 -17.35
N GLN A 153 -8.91 8.24 -16.25
CA GLN A 153 -9.05 7.60 -14.95
C GLN A 153 -10.11 6.50 -14.96
N ALA A 154 -11.29 6.75 -15.55
CA ALA A 154 -12.39 5.78 -15.63
C ALA A 154 -12.00 4.55 -16.46
N VAL A 155 -11.36 4.76 -17.60
CA VAL A 155 -10.91 3.67 -18.48
C VAL A 155 -9.79 2.85 -17.85
N PHE A 156 -8.80 3.49 -17.23
CA PHE A 156 -7.74 2.81 -16.50
C PHE A 156 -8.28 2.00 -15.32
N PHE A 157 -9.14 2.61 -14.51
CA PHE A 157 -9.71 1.95 -13.33
C PHE A 157 -10.62 0.78 -13.72
N SER A 158 -11.41 0.92 -14.79
CA SER A 158 -12.22 -0.18 -15.32
C SER A 158 -11.35 -1.30 -15.87
N GLY A 159 -10.27 -0.97 -16.58
CA GLY A 159 -9.25 -1.93 -17.03
C GLY A 159 -8.61 -2.68 -15.86
N PHE A 160 -8.33 -2.00 -14.75
CA PHE A 160 -7.84 -2.62 -13.52
C PHE A 160 -8.86 -3.61 -12.92
N ILE A 161 -10.13 -3.23 -12.80
CA ILE A 161 -11.19 -4.11 -12.29
C ILE A 161 -11.34 -5.36 -13.16
N VAL A 162 -11.36 -5.20 -14.49
CA VAL A 162 -11.51 -6.32 -15.44
C VAL A 162 -10.30 -7.24 -15.43
N SER A 163 -9.09 -6.68 -15.33
CA SER A 163 -7.85 -7.46 -15.27
C SER A 163 -7.57 -8.07 -13.89
N PHE A 164 -8.31 -7.68 -12.85
CA PHE A 164 -8.09 -8.11 -11.47
C PHE A 164 -7.97 -9.64 -11.29
N PRO A 165 -8.80 -10.51 -11.91
CA PRO A 165 -8.65 -11.95 -11.77
C PRO A 165 -7.27 -12.46 -12.25
N PHE A 166 -6.74 -11.84 -13.31
CA PHE A 166 -5.40 -12.14 -13.80
C PHE A 166 -4.30 -11.58 -12.89
N LEU A 167 -4.50 -10.38 -12.34
CA LEU A 167 -3.58 -9.81 -11.35
C LEU A 167 -3.51 -10.69 -10.10
N ALA A 168 -4.66 -11.16 -9.61
CA ALA A 168 -4.77 -12.08 -8.49
C ALA A 168 -4.10 -13.44 -8.77
N LEU A 169 -4.26 -13.98 -9.99
CA LEU A 169 -3.52 -15.15 -10.46
C LEU A 169 -2.00 -14.94 -10.36
N GLN A 170 -1.54 -13.78 -10.83
CA GLN A 170 -0.11 -13.49 -10.87
C GLN A 170 0.48 -13.28 -9.46
N LEU A 171 -0.28 -12.64 -8.59
CA LEU A 171 0.04 -12.47 -7.17
C LEU A 171 0.03 -13.81 -6.44
N TRP A 172 -0.95 -14.68 -6.72
CA TRP A 172 -1.02 -16.02 -6.13
C TRP A 172 0.23 -16.84 -6.45
N GLN A 173 0.70 -16.82 -7.70
CA GLN A 173 1.91 -17.55 -8.09
C GLN A 173 3.16 -17.06 -7.35
N PHE A 174 3.17 -15.81 -6.87
CA PHE A 174 4.27 -15.27 -6.07
C PHE A 174 4.21 -15.75 -4.61
N VAL A 175 3.02 -15.90 -4.05
CA VAL A 175 2.80 -16.35 -2.67
C VAL A 175 2.83 -17.88 -2.53
N ALA A 176 2.33 -18.61 -3.55
CA ALA A 176 2.24 -20.07 -3.58
C ALA A 176 3.54 -20.85 -3.27
N PRO A 177 4.75 -20.44 -3.68
CA PRO A 177 5.98 -21.15 -3.29
C PRO A 177 6.23 -21.16 -1.78
N GLY A 178 5.64 -20.25 -1.01
CA GLY A 178 5.69 -20.26 0.46
C GLY A 178 4.68 -21.20 1.13
N LEU A 179 3.84 -21.93 0.37
CA LEU A 179 2.84 -22.87 0.89
C LEU A 179 3.29 -24.33 0.71
N HIS A 180 2.79 -25.22 1.57
CA HIS A 180 3.07 -26.66 1.50
C HIS A 180 2.61 -27.28 0.16
N GLU A 181 3.37 -28.23 -0.37
CA GLU A 181 3.16 -28.83 -1.70
C GLU A 181 1.75 -29.42 -1.90
N HIS A 182 1.19 -30.01 -0.84
CA HIS A 182 -0.16 -30.61 -0.86
C HIS A 182 -1.28 -29.55 -0.89
N GLU A 183 -0.96 -28.28 -0.63
CA GLU A 183 -1.89 -27.16 -0.55
C GLU A 183 -1.87 -26.27 -1.79
N ARG A 184 -0.89 -26.46 -2.67
CA ARG A 184 -0.74 -25.75 -3.96
C ARG A 184 -1.92 -26.01 -4.91
N SER A 185 -2.57 -27.17 -4.79
CA SER A 185 -3.75 -27.56 -5.58
C SER A 185 -5.00 -26.73 -5.26
N ALA A 186 -5.07 -26.12 -4.06
CA ALA A 186 -6.15 -25.21 -3.68
C ALA A 186 -6.06 -23.85 -4.39
N GLY A 187 -5.00 -23.59 -5.16
CA GLY A 187 -4.77 -22.32 -5.83
C GLY A 187 -5.95 -21.85 -6.67
N ARG A 188 -6.57 -22.74 -7.47
CA ARG A 188 -7.71 -22.36 -8.31
C ARG A 188 -8.92 -21.85 -7.51
N PHE A 189 -9.23 -22.47 -6.37
CA PHE A 189 -10.30 -22.01 -5.49
C PHE A 189 -9.93 -20.70 -4.78
N SER A 190 -8.67 -20.57 -4.35
CA SER A 190 -8.15 -19.34 -3.76
C SER A 190 -8.24 -18.14 -4.72
N ILE A 191 -7.89 -18.34 -5.99
CA ILE A 191 -7.98 -17.32 -7.04
C ILE A 191 -9.44 -16.91 -7.32
N LEU A 192 -10.37 -17.87 -7.33
CA LEU A 192 -11.79 -17.57 -7.45
C LEU A 192 -12.28 -16.76 -6.26
N PHE A 193 -11.87 -17.14 -5.05
CA PHE A 193 -12.29 -16.50 -3.80
C PHE A 193 -11.79 -15.05 -3.67
N ILE A 194 -10.51 -14.79 -3.95
CA ILE A 194 -9.94 -13.43 -3.95
C ILE A 194 -10.64 -12.57 -5.01
N SER A 195 -10.82 -13.08 -6.24
CA SER A 195 -11.49 -12.34 -7.30
C SER A 195 -12.95 -12.02 -6.94
N LEU A 196 -13.68 -13.00 -6.40
CA LEU A 196 -15.06 -12.82 -5.96
C LEU A 196 -15.16 -11.80 -4.81
N SER A 197 -14.21 -11.84 -3.86
CA SER A 197 -14.18 -10.91 -2.73
C SER A 197 -13.92 -9.48 -3.21
N PHE A 198 -12.97 -9.28 -4.13
CA PHE A 198 -12.72 -7.99 -4.76
C PHE A 198 -13.98 -7.43 -5.44
N PHE A 199 -14.63 -8.23 -6.30
CA PHE A 199 -15.84 -7.78 -7.00
C PHE A 199 -16.98 -7.50 -6.03
N LEU A 200 -17.13 -8.31 -4.97
CA LEU A 200 -18.12 -8.05 -3.93
C LEU A 200 -17.83 -6.73 -3.21
N GLY A 201 -16.56 -6.41 -2.95
CA GLY A 201 -16.14 -5.13 -2.39
C GLY A 201 -16.43 -3.96 -3.32
N ILE A 202 -16.14 -4.09 -4.61
CA ILE A 202 -16.48 -3.08 -5.64
C ILE A 202 -18.00 -2.87 -5.71
N MET A 203 -18.78 -3.96 -5.70
CA MET A 203 -20.25 -3.90 -5.69
C MET A 203 -20.76 -3.22 -4.42
N PHE A 204 -20.21 -3.55 -3.25
CA PHE A 204 -20.55 -2.89 -2.00
C PHE A 204 -20.26 -1.37 -2.05
N GLY A 205 -19.06 -1.00 -2.50
CA GLY A 205 -18.66 0.40 -2.66
C GLY A 205 -19.61 1.16 -3.60
N TYR A 206 -19.96 0.55 -4.74
CA TYR A 206 -20.81 1.17 -5.75
C TYR A 206 -22.29 1.26 -5.38
N PHE A 207 -22.89 0.17 -4.89
CA PHE A 207 -24.33 0.07 -4.66
C PHE A 207 -24.77 0.46 -3.26
N VAL A 208 -23.88 0.43 -2.27
CA VAL A 208 -24.22 0.75 -0.88
C VAL A 208 -23.55 2.03 -0.44
N PHE A 209 -22.22 2.09 -0.49
CA PHE A 209 -21.51 3.24 0.08
C PHE A 209 -21.73 4.54 -0.70
N LEU A 210 -21.48 4.53 -2.02
CA LEU A 210 -21.64 5.74 -2.85
C LEU A 210 -23.02 6.40 -2.72
N PRO A 211 -24.16 5.70 -2.90
CA PRO A 211 -25.46 6.35 -2.81
C PRO A 211 -25.75 6.89 -1.40
N VAL A 212 -25.33 6.19 -0.35
CA VAL A 212 -25.51 6.67 1.03
C VAL A 212 -24.68 7.92 1.29
N SER A 213 -23.42 7.93 0.87
CA SER A 213 -22.52 9.09 1.03
C SER A 213 -23.00 10.29 0.21
N LEU A 214 -23.42 10.09 -1.04
CA LEU A 214 -23.94 11.17 -1.89
C LEU A 214 -25.28 11.71 -1.38
N ALA A 215 -26.18 10.86 -0.89
CA ALA A 215 -27.42 11.30 -0.26
C ALA A 215 -27.15 12.11 1.01
N PHE A 216 -26.18 11.67 1.83
CA PHE A 216 -25.72 12.43 2.98
C PHE A 216 -25.21 13.81 2.56
N PHE A 217 -24.28 13.91 1.61
CA PHE A 217 -23.75 15.20 1.12
C PHE A 217 -24.81 16.11 0.50
N ALA A 218 -25.82 15.54 -0.16
CA ALA A 218 -26.93 16.32 -0.72
C ALA A 218 -27.87 16.86 0.38
N SER A 219 -28.06 16.09 1.46
CA SER A 219 -28.91 16.48 2.59
C SER A 219 -28.22 17.37 3.63
N PHE A 220 -26.89 17.34 3.65
CA PHE A 220 -26.06 18.02 4.63
C PHE A 220 -25.61 19.38 4.08
N GLY A 221 -26.10 20.47 4.70
CA GLY A 221 -25.75 21.83 4.31
C GLY A 221 -26.85 22.84 4.64
N SER A 222 -26.59 24.10 4.32
CA SER A 222 -27.60 25.16 4.37
C SER A 222 -28.19 25.36 2.97
N PRO A 223 -29.51 25.59 2.83
CA PRO A 223 -30.12 25.91 1.53
C PRO A 223 -29.57 27.21 0.91
N LEU A 224 -28.81 28.01 1.67
CA LEU A 224 -28.14 29.22 1.18
C LEU A 224 -26.81 28.93 0.44
N ILE A 225 -26.27 27.71 0.56
CA ILE A 225 -24.98 27.33 -0.02
C ILE A 225 -25.24 26.34 -1.16
N GLU A 226 -24.93 26.74 -2.39
CA GLU A 226 -25.01 25.85 -3.55
C GLU A 226 -23.91 24.78 -3.50
N ASN A 227 -24.29 23.53 -3.77
CA ASN A 227 -23.35 22.41 -3.77
C ASN A 227 -22.82 22.15 -5.20
N ASN A 228 -21.72 22.85 -5.52
CA ASN A 228 -21.03 22.77 -6.80
C ASN A 228 -19.75 21.94 -6.66
N ILE A 229 -19.80 20.67 -7.07
CA ILE A 229 -18.70 19.72 -6.88
C ILE A 229 -17.83 19.66 -8.13
N SER A 230 -16.51 19.70 -7.96
CA SER A 230 -15.56 19.50 -9.07
C SER A 230 -15.64 18.06 -9.62
N VAL A 231 -15.62 17.92 -10.95
CA VAL A 231 -15.55 16.59 -11.61
C VAL A 231 -14.32 15.79 -11.20
N GLN A 232 -13.19 16.44 -10.93
CA GLN A 232 -11.95 15.80 -10.44
C GLN A 232 -12.13 15.20 -9.05
N ASP A 233 -12.72 15.97 -8.14
CA ASP A 233 -12.89 15.55 -6.74
C ASP A 233 -13.91 14.44 -6.66
N TYR A 234 -14.99 14.53 -7.44
CA TYR A 234 -15.96 13.45 -7.56
C TYR A 234 -15.34 12.17 -8.13
N ALA A 235 -14.56 12.24 -9.20
CA ALA A 235 -13.91 11.06 -9.78
C ALA A 235 -12.89 10.43 -8.81
N SER A 236 -12.12 11.25 -8.10
CA SER A 236 -11.16 10.79 -7.09
C SER A 236 -11.86 10.12 -5.92
N PHE A 237 -12.96 10.72 -5.43
CA PHE A 237 -13.81 10.12 -4.41
C PHE A 237 -14.40 8.78 -4.88
N PHE A 238 -14.96 8.73 -6.10
CA PHE A 238 -15.56 7.53 -6.68
C PHE A 238 -14.54 6.39 -6.80
N ILE A 239 -13.40 6.65 -7.45
CA ILE A 239 -12.36 5.65 -7.69
C ILE A 239 -11.72 5.22 -6.37
N GLY A 240 -11.36 6.17 -5.52
CA GLY A 240 -10.74 5.89 -4.22
C GLY A 240 -11.64 5.06 -3.32
N THR A 241 -12.94 5.35 -3.33
CA THR A 241 -13.96 4.57 -2.60
C THR A 241 -14.04 3.14 -3.12
N LEU A 242 -14.22 2.95 -4.43
CA LEU A 242 -14.37 1.61 -5.00
C LEU A 242 -13.09 0.79 -4.81
N LEU A 243 -11.93 1.39 -5.09
CA LEU A 243 -10.64 0.72 -4.91
C LEU A 243 -10.45 0.31 -3.45
N THR A 244 -10.71 1.22 -2.50
CA THR A 244 -10.61 0.89 -1.08
C THR A 244 -11.59 -0.21 -0.69
N ALA A 245 -12.85 -0.14 -1.12
CA ALA A 245 -13.84 -1.16 -0.80
C ALA A 245 -13.40 -2.53 -1.35
N GLY A 246 -12.93 -2.59 -2.60
CA GLY A 246 -12.37 -3.80 -3.19
C GLY A 246 -11.20 -4.36 -2.38
N LEU A 247 -10.23 -3.51 -2.03
CA LEU A 247 -9.03 -3.91 -1.27
C LEU A 247 -9.34 -4.36 0.15
N VAL A 248 -10.26 -3.69 0.85
CA VAL A 248 -10.60 -4.07 2.23
C VAL A 248 -11.40 -5.37 2.26
N PHE A 249 -12.18 -5.67 1.21
CA PHE A 249 -12.83 -6.97 1.07
C PHE A 249 -11.83 -8.12 0.85
N GLU A 250 -10.54 -7.84 0.65
CA GLU A 250 -9.49 -8.87 0.62
C GLU A 250 -9.02 -9.33 2.00
N LEU A 251 -9.36 -8.61 3.07
CA LEU A 251 -8.98 -8.98 4.44
C LEU A 251 -9.30 -10.45 4.81
N PRO A 252 -10.48 -11.01 4.47
CA PRO A 252 -10.79 -12.42 4.73
C PRO A 252 -9.85 -13.38 4.02
N PHE A 253 -9.46 -13.08 2.79
CA PHE A 253 -8.52 -13.88 2.02
C PHE A 253 -7.08 -13.76 2.57
N ILE A 254 -6.66 -12.55 2.93
CA ILE A 254 -5.36 -12.33 3.58
C ILE A 254 -5.30 -13.15 4.88
N SER A 255 -6.35 -13.09 5.69
CA SER A 255 -6.44 -13.89 6.92
C SER A 255 -6.38 -15.39 6.67
N TYR A 256 -7.06 -15.89 5.62
CA TYR A 256 -6.97 -17.29 5.20
C TYR A 256 -5.52 -17.72 4.92
N ILE A 257 -4.78 -16.93 4.14
CA ILE A 257 -3.39 -17.27 3.77
C ILE A 257 -2.45 -17.20 4.95
N LEU A 258 -2.52 -16.13 5.75
CA LEU A 258 -1.66 -15.99 6.92
C LEU A 258 -1.93 -17.10 7.96
N SER A 259 -3.18 -17.54 8.12
CA SER A 259 -3.52 -18.66 9.00
C SER A 259 -3.11 -20.02 8.45
N LYS A 260 -3.06 -20.16 7.13
CA LYS A 260 -2.60 -21.39 6.47
C LYS A 260 -1.10 -21.60 6.63
N ILE A 261 -0.32 -20.53 6.51
CA ILE A 261 1.14 -20.53 6.77
C ILE A 261 1.45 -20.61 8.27
N GLY A 262 0.46 -20.39 9.15
CA GLY A 262 0.62 -20.45 10.61
C GLY A 262 1.06 -19.14 11.26
N LEU A 263 1.19 -18.05 10.49
CA LEU A 263 1.59 -16.73 10.99
C LEU A 263 0.47 -16.04 11.78
N LEU A 264 -0.79 -16.40 11.52
CA LEU A 264 -1.96 -15.79 12.15
C LEU A 264 -2.85 -16.85 12.79
N THR A 265 -3.05 -16.76 14.11
CA THR A 265 -3.95 -17.67 14.84
C THR A 265 -5.26 -16.97 15.24
N PRO A 266 -6.38 -17.72 15.37
CA PRO A 266 -7.66 -17.14 15.78
C PRO A 266 -7.60 -16.56 17.20
N ALA A 267 -6.79 -17.17 18.07
CA ALA A 267 -6.56 -16.69 19.44
C ALA A 267 -5.88 -15.32 19.42
N PHE A 268 -4.84 -15.16 18.60
CA PHE A 268 -4.16 -13.88 18.41
C PHE A 268 -5.10 -12.79 17.89
N MET A 269 -5.90 -13.09 16.85
CA MET A 269 -6.88 -12.13 16.34
C MET A 269 -7.92 -11.73 17.38
N ARG A 270 -8.47 -12.70 18.15
CA ARG A 270 -9.44 -12.42 19.21
C ARG A 270 -8.85 -11.59 20.34
N PHE A 271 -7.59 -11.81 20.70
CA PHE A 271 -6.90 -11.02 21.72
C PHE A 271 -6.74 -9.56 21.29
N TYR A 272 -6.38 -9.31 20.02
CA TYR A 272 -6.23 -7.96 19.47
C TYR A 272 -7.52 -7.34 18.92
N ARG A 273 -8.68 -8.00 19.07
CA ARG A 273 -9.98 -7.57 18.51
C ARG A 273 -10.31 -6.10 18.76
N ARG A 274 -10.12 -5.61 19.99
CA ARG A 274 -10.39 -4.21 20.33
C ARG A 274 -9.49 -3.24 19.55
N HIS A 275 -8.23 -3.59 19.35
CA HIS A 275 -7.26 -2.75 18.62
C HIS A 275 -7.57 -2.79 17.13
N ALA A 276 -7.90 -3.96 16.58
CA ALA A 276 -8.32 -4.10 15.20
C ALA A 276 -9.56 -3.28 14.87
N ILE A 277 -10.58 -3.28 15.73
CA ILE A 277 -11.78 -2.44 15.53
C ILE A 277 -11.41 -0.96 15.49
N VAL A 278 -10.57 -0.48 16.41
CA VAL A 278 -10.12 0.92 16.41
C VAL A 278 -9.32 1.24 15.14
N THR A 279 -8.39 0.37 14.74
CA THR A 279 -7.62 0.54 13.49
C THR A 279 -8.54 0.57 12.26
N LEU A 280 -9.55 -0.30 12.19
CA LEU A 280 -10.51 -0.31 11.09
C LEU A 280 -11.39 0.94 11.06
N LEU A 281 -11.76 1.49 12.22
CA LEU A 281 -12.47 2.77 12.30
C LEU A 281 -11.59 3.95 11.90
N ILE A 282 -10.28 3.91 12.18
CA ILE A 282 -9.32 4.90 11.70
C ILE A 282 -9.18 4.80 10.17
N VAL A 283 -9.04 3.58 9.64
CA VAL A 283 -9.01 3.35 8.19
C VAL A 283 -10.29 3.86 7.54
N ALA A 284 -11.46 3.55 8.11
CA ALA A 284 -12.75 4.09 7.65
C ALA A 284 -12.77 5.62 7.64
N ALA A 285 -12.23 6.28 8.67
CA ALA A 285 -12.13 7.74 8.73
C ALA A 285 -11.20 8.31 7.66
N LEU A 286 -10.06 7.66 7.38
CA LEU A 286 -9.12 8.11 6.34
C LEU A 286 -9.70 8.00 4.93
N VAL A 287 -10.58 7.04 4.71
CA VAL A 287 -11.19 6.75 3.42
C VAL A 287 -12.41 7.64 3.16
N THR A 288 -13.08 8.07 4.22
CA THR A 288 -14.31 8.85 4.16
C THR A 288 -13.98 10.35 4.13
N PRO A 289 -14.17 11.07 3.01
CA PRO A 289 -13.72 12.45 2.88
C PRO A 289 -14.37 13.42 3.87
N SER A 290 -15.60 13.13 4.28
CA SER A 290 -16.40 13.97 5.18
C SER A 290 -16.17 13.68 6.65
N THR A 291 -15.53 12.56 7.01
CA THR A 291 -15.31 12.11 8.40
C THR A 291 -16.54 12.23 9.32
N ASP A 292 -17.74 12.11 8.77
CA ASP A 292 -18.98 12.16 9.54
C ASP A 292 -19.38 10.77 10.05
N ILE A 293 -20.11 10.73 11.17
CA ILE A 293 -20.46 9.48 11.86
C ILE A 293 -21.31 8.57 10.97
N VAL A 294 -22.17 9.11 10.11
CA VAL A 294 -23.09 8.31 9.30
C VAL A 294 -22.33 7.55 8.23
N THR A 295 -21.59 8.25 7.37
CA THR A 295 -20.82 7.63 6.29
C THR A 295 -19.67 6.78 6.83
N GLN A 296 -19.04 7.19 7.95
CA GLN A 296 -18.00 6.41 8.62
C GLN A 296 -18.55 5.08 9.18
N LEU A 297 -19.76 5.06 9.76
CA LEU A 297 -20.37 3.81 10.24
C LEU A 297 -20.81 2.91 9.08
N VAL A 298 -21.30 3.49 7.98
CA VAL A 298 -21.73 2.74 6.79
C VAL A 298 -20.59 1.92 6.19
N ILE A 299 -19.36 2.42 6.19
CA ILE A 299 -18.18 1.63 5.79
C ILE A 299 -17.62 0.81 6.96
N GLY A 300 -17.53 1.40 8.15
CA GLY A 300 -16.89 0.80 9.33
C GLY A 300 -17.57 -0.48 9.80
N VAL A 301 -18.90 -0.55 9.80
CA VAL A 301 -19.64 -1.77 10.18
C VAL A 301 -19.29 -2.95 9.27
N PRO A 302 -19.37 -2.85 7.92
CA PRO A 302 -18.87 -3.87 7.02
C PRO A 302 -17.41 -4.27 7.28
N LEU A 303 -16.52 -3.31 7.57
CA LEU A 303 -15.11 -3.64 7.84
C LEU A 303 -14.96 -4.50 9.10
N ILE A 304 -15.70 -4.18 10.16
CA ILE A 304 -15.72 -4.97 11.38
C ILE A 304 -16.29 -6.36 11.11
N LEU A 305 -17.37 -6.46 10.32
CA LEU A 305 -17.95 -7.75 9.92
C LEU A 305 -16.97 -8.59 9.09
N LEU A 306 -16.22 -7.98 8.18
CA LEU A 306 -15.16 -8.65 7.42
C LEU A 306 -14.04 -9.14 8.33
N TYR A 307 -13.68 -8.38 9.36
CA TYR A 307 -12.71 -8.81 10.36
C TYR A 307 -13.21 -10.01 11.18
N GLU A 308 -14.48 -10.01 11.59
CA GLU A 308 -15.09 -11.18 12.24
C GLU A 308 -15.12 -12.40 11.32
N ALA A 309 -15.49 -12.21 10.05
CA ALA A 309 -15.42 -13.26 9.04
C ALA A 309 -13.99 -13.80 8.89
N SER A 310 -13.00 -12.91 8.92
CA SER A 310 -11.57 -13.27 8.90
C SER A 310 -11.20 -14.16 10.10
N ILE A 311 -11.67 -13.83 11.31
CA ILE A 311 -11.47 -14.69 12.51
C ILE A 311 -12.10 -16.07 12.32
N LEU A 312 -13.31 -16.15 11.75
CA LEU A 312 -14.00 -17.43 11.51
C LEU A 312 -13.24 -18.29 10.50
N ILE A 313 -12.75 -17.68 9.41
CA ILE A 313 -11.93 -18.36 8.40
C ILE A 313 -10.63 -18.85 9.02
N SER A 314 -9.93 -18.00 9.77
CA SER A 314 -8.74 -18.37 10.53
C SER A 314 -9.01 -19.56 11.45
N ALA A 315 -10.14 -19.58 12.15
CA ALA A 315 -10.52 -20.67 13.06
C ALA A 315 -10.79 -21.98 12.32
N HIS A 316 -11.42 -21.91 11.15
CA HIS A 316 -11.64 -23.07 10.30
C HIS A 316 -10.31 -23.65 9.79
N VAL A 317 -9.40 -22.79 9.30
CA VAL A 317 -8.09 -23.21 8.81
C VAL A 317 -7.24 -23.80 9.93
N ASN A 318 -7.20 -23.15 11.09
CA ASN A 318 -6.40 -23.59 12.23
C ASN A 318 -6.78 -25.01 12.71
N ARG A 319 -8.08 -25.35 12.73
CA ARG A 319 -8.54 -26.71 13.08
C ARG A 319 -7.99 -27.78 12.14
N ASN A 320 -7.81 -27.43 10.88
CA ASN A 320 -7.36 -28.33 9.81
C ASN A 320 -5.83 -28.33 9.64
N ASN A 321 -5.11 -27.37 10.24
CA ASN A 321 -3.68 -27.20 10.02
C ASN A 321 -2.86 -28.19 10.87
N ALA A 322 -1.99 -28.97 10.23
CA ALA A 322 -1.09 -29.91 10.89
C ALA A 322 0.18 -29.23 11.45
N ALA A 323 0.60 -28.10 10.89
CA ALA A 323 1.80 -27.36 11.31
C ALA A 323 1.68 -26.85 12.76
N LEU A 324 0.48 -26.45 13.18
CA LEU A 324 0.18 -25.98 14.54
C LEU A 324 0.03 -27.11 15.58
N LYS A 325 -0.08 -28.38 15.13
CA LYS A 325 -0.18 -29.55 16.04
C LYS A 325 1.18 -30.06 16.52
N ARG A 326 2.28 -29.51 15.99
CA ARG A 326 3.66 -29.91 16.34
C ARG A 326 4.37 -28.95 17.31
N SER A 327 3.76 -27.80 17.64
CA SER A 327 4.25 -26.83 18.64
C SER A 327 3.50 -26.97 19.96
#